data_AF-A0A937Z0C1-F1
#
_entry.id   AF-A0A937Z0C1-F1
#
_cell.length_a   1.000
_cell.length_b   1.000
_cell.length_c   1.000
_cell.angle_alpha   90.00
_cell.angle_beta   90.00
_cell.angle_gamma   90.00
#
_symmetry.space_group_name_H-M   'P 1'
#
loop_
_entity.id
_entity.type
_entity.pdbx_description
1 polymer ?
#
loop_
_entity_poly.entity_id
_entity_poly.type
_entity_poly.pdbx_seq_one_letter_code
_entity_poly.pdbx_strand_id
1 'polypeptide(L)'
;MRTAACFCALLATSLLVGCGGDVDRARPTRSQAPANPSVSLATENVEVTPVEYRGWQALRMGNGLVTLIAVPDIGGRVMEYKLNGHPFLWTNPEEYGRTYEPPRTESERVWH
;
A
#
# COMPACT_ATOMS: atom_id res chain seq x y z
N MET A 1 76.45 -13.79 9.91
CA MET A 1 76.41 -13.62 8.43
C MET A 1 74.95 -13.71 7.98
N ARG A 2 74.49 -12.66 7.30
CA ARG A 2 73.41 -12.63 6.28
C ARG A 2 71.94 -12.80 6.72
N THR A 3 71.28 -11.62 6.81
CA THR A 3 70.03 -11.23 6.13
C THR A 3 68.78 -12.12 6.24
N ALA A 4 67.72 -11.58 6.84
CA ALA A 4 66.40 -11.40 6.20
C ALA A 4 65.50 -10.54 7.10
N ALA A 5 65.68 -9.22 6.99
CA ALA A 5 64.64 -8.26 7.33
C ALA A 5 63.50 -8.34 6.29
N CYS A 6 62.33 -7.82 6.66
CA CYS A 6 61.17 -7.62 5.80
C CYS A 6 60.53 -8.89 5.28
N PHE A 7 59.35 -9.29 5.79
CA PHE A 7 58.25 -9.72 4.89
C PHE A 7 56.91 -10.00 5.60
N CYS A 8 56.80 -9.93 6.94
CA CYS A 8 55.54 -10.31 7.61
C CYS A 8 54.60 -9.15 8.01
N ALA A 9 54.95 -7.89 7.78
CA ALA A 9 54.16 -6.75 8.30
C ALA A 9 53.20 -6.09 7.28
N LEU A 10 52.86 -6.77 6.16
CA LEU A 10 52.01 -6.19 5.10
C LEU A 10 50.73 -6.99 4.80
N LEU A 11 50.42 -8.06 5.54
CA LEU A 11 49.26 -8.92 5.23
C LEU A 11 48.04 -8.75 6.17
N ALA A 12 48.06 -7.82 7.12
CA ALA A 12 47.04 -7.75 8.18
C ALA A 12 46.10 -6.52 8.13
N THR A 13 46.19 -5.65 7.12
CA THR A 13 45.34 -4.44 7.01
C THR A 13 44.35 -4.45 5.85
N SER A 14 44.26 -5.52 5.06
CA SER A 14 43.43 -5.58 3.86
C SER A 14 42.03 -6.22 4.04
N LEU A 15 41.62 -6.59 5.25
CA LEU A 15 40.33 -7.26 5.50
C LEU A 15 39.21 -6.34 6.05
N LEU A 16 39.41 -5.03 6.10
CA LEU A 16 38.36 -4.06 6.50
C LEU A 16 37.75 -3.27 5.33
N VAL A 17 37.99 -3.65 4.08
CA VAL A 17 37.18 -3.17 2.95
C VAL A 17 35.99 -4.10 2.78
N GLY A 18 35.10 -4.07 3.76
CA GLY A 18 33.74 -4.58 3.60
C GLY A 18 32.97 -3.65 2.67
N CYS A 19 32.35 -4.23 1.63
CA CYS A 19 31.51 -3.55 0.65
C CYS A 19 30.26 -2.94 1.29
N GLY A 20 30.40 -1.81 1.98
CA GLY A 20 29.32 -0.87 2.23
C GLY A 20 29.06 -0.09 0.95
N GLY A 21 28.45 -0.75 -0.04
CA GLY A 21 28.00 -0.11 -1.27
C GLY A 21 26.89 0.87 -0.93
N ASP A 22 27.26 2.14 -0.94
CA ASP A 22 26.40 3.31 -0.87
C ASP A 22 25.19 3.14 -1.82
N VAL A 23 23.98 3.11 -1.26
CA VAL A 23 22.74 3.15 -2.04
C VAL A 23 22.15 4.57 -2.00
N ASP A 24 22.98 5.60 -2.10
CA ASP A 24 22.57 6.87 -2.70
C ASP A 24 22.44 6.71 -4.22
N ARG A 25 21.56 5.80 -4.64
CA ARG A 25 21.04 5.84 -6.00
C ARG A 25 20.13 7.06 -6.01
N ALA A 26 20.64 8.17 -6.55
CA ALA A 26 19.84 9.32 -6.93
C ALA A 26 18.50 8.82 -7.45
N ARG A 27 17.43 9.09 -6.71
CA ARG A 27 16.07 8.73 -7.09
C ARG A 27 15.92 9.25 -8.52
N PRO A 28 15.69 8.39 -9.53
CA PRO A 28 15.35 8.93 -10.83
C PRO A 28 14.13 9.81 -10.57
N THR A 29 14.29 11.12 -10.79
CA THR A 29 13.17 12.04 -10.75
C THR A 29 12.23 11.47 -11.78
N ARG A 30 11.14 10.85 -11.32
CA ARG A 30 10.09 10.37 -12.19
C ARG A 30 9.67 11.63 -12.94
N SER A 31 10.05 11.73 -14.21
CA SER A 31 9.49 12.72 -15.11
C SER A 31 8.00 12.44 -15.09
N GLN A 32 7.26 13.22 -14.30
CA GLN A 32 5.82 13.20 -14.35
C GLN A 32 5.50 13.66 -15.75
N ALA A 33 4.90 12.77 -16.56
CA ALA A 33 4.23 13.20 -17.77
C ALA A 33 3.32 14.39 -17.40
N PRO A 34 3.21 15.42 -18.25
CA PRO A 34 2.33 16.54 -17.98
C PRO A 34 0.96 16.00 -17.60
N ALA A 35 0.41 16.47 -16.48
CA ALA A 35 -0.92 16.09 -16.05
C ALA A 35 -1.87 16.28 -17.23
N ASN A 36 -2.59 15.22 -17.62
CA ASN A 36 -3.51 15.29 -18.74
C ASN A 36 -4.60 16.31 -18.35
N PRO A 37 -4.69 17.49 -19.01
CA PRO A 37 -5.57 18.58 -18.57
C PRO A 37 -7.05 18.23 -18.71
N SER A 38 -7.37 17.09 -19.32
CA SER A 38 -8.72 16.54 -19.47
C SER A 38 -9.27 15.88 -18.20
N VAL A 39 -8.44 15.59 -17.19
CA VAL A 39 -8.93 15.24 -15.86
C VAL A 39 -9.06 16.53 -15.05
N SER A 40 -10.07 17.33 -15.40
CA SER A 40 -10.61 18.32 -14.47
C SER A 40 -11.09 17.53 -13.27
N LEU A 41 -10.31 17.56 -12.20
CA LEU A 41 -10.59 16.87 -10.95
C LEU A 41 -12.02 17.23 -10.55
N ALA A 42 -12.92 16.23 -10.54
CA ALA A 42 -14.31 16.37 -10.08
C ALA A 42 -14.34 16.55 -8.55
N THR A 43 -13.63 17.59 -8.09
CA THR A 43 -13.01 17.72 -6.77
C THR A 43 -13.41 19.01 -6.09
N GLU A 44 -14.46 19.69 -6.56
CA GLU A 44 -14.95 20.85 -5.81
C GLU A 44 -15.96 20.47 -4.73
N ASN A 45 -16.64 19.32 -4.82
CA ASN A 45 -17.62 18.88 -3.80
C ASN A 45 -17.62 17.35 -3.64
N VAL A 46 -16.77 16.83 -2.75
CA VAL A 46 -16.89 15.46 -2.25
C VAL A 46 -17.62 15.52 -0.91
N GLU A 47 -18.79 14.91 -0.84
CA GLU A 47 -19.52 14.72 0.41
C GLU A 47 -19.07 13.41 1.06
N VAL A 48 -18.76 13.45 2.36
CA VAL A 48 -18.42 12.27 3.16
C VAL A 48 -19.41 12.17 4.31
N THR A 49 -20.14 11.06 4.38
CA THR A 49 -21.15 10.80 5.43
C THR A 49 -20.93 9.45 6.09
N PRO A 50 -20.94 9.37 7.43
CA PRO A 50 -21.03 8.10 8.14
C PRO A 50 -22.37 7.43 7.85
N VAL A 51 -22.34 6.13 7.55
CA VAL A 51 -23.53 5.32 7.27
C VAL A 51 -23.39 3.94 7.89
N GLU A 52 -24.52 3.29 8.13
CA GLU A 52 -24.57 1.84 8.36
C GLU A 52 -24.67 1.17 6.97
N TYR A 53 -23.77 0.23 6.67
CA TYR A 53 -23.74 -0.50 5.41
C TYR A 53 -23.71 -2.00 5.66
N ARG A 54 -24.88 -2.64 5.53
CA ARG A 54 -25.03 -4.10 5.52
C ARG A 54 -24.44 -4.78 6.76
N GLY A 55 -24.64 -4.18 7.94
CA GLY A 55 -24.19 -4.64 9.24
C GLY A 55 -22.88 -4.00 9.74
N TRP A 56 -22.21 -3.17 8.95
CA TRP A 56 -20.97 -2.49 9.36
C TRP A 56 -21.11 -0.98 9.43
N GLN A 57 -20.28 -0.34 10.26
CA GLN A 57 -20.10 1.10 10.22
C GLN A 57 -19.19 1.48 9.05
N ALA A 58 -19.63 2.44 8.24
CA ALA A 58 -18.97 2.78 6.99
C ALA A 58 -18.95 4.29 6.73
N LEU A 59 -18.15 4.69 5.75
CA LEU A 59 -18.10 6.02 5.19
C LEU A 59 -18.59 5.97 3.75
N ARG A 60 -19.67 6.70 3.47
CA ARG A 60 -20.13 6.96 2.11
C ARG A 60 -19.47 8.23 1.61
N MET A 61 -18.80 8.15 0.46
CA MET A 61 -18.16 9.28 -0.19
C MET A 61 -18.73 9.46 -1.59
N GLY A 62 -19.04 10.67 -2.01
CA GLY A 62 -19.50 10.89 -3.38
C GLY A 62 -19.39 12.32 -3.88
N ASN A 63 -19.35 12.47 -5.20
CA ASN A 63 -19.23 13.76 -5.89
C ASN A 63 -20.28 13.95 -7.01
N GLY A 64 -21.42 13.27 -6.87
CA GLY A 64 -22.49 13.25 -7.87
C GLY A 64 -22.28 12.25 -9.01
N LEU A 65 -21.04 11.97 -9.42
CA LEU A 65 -20.74 10.97 -10.46
C LEU A 65 -20.31 9.62 -9.87
N VAL A 66 -19.40 9.66 -8.89
CA VAL A 66 -18.87 8.47 -8.21
C VAL A 66 -19.48 8.39 -6.81
N THR A 67 -19.82 7.18 -6.37
CA THR A 67 -20.10 6.88 -4.96
C THR A 67 -19.24 5.72 -4.50
N LEU A 68 -18.60 5.88 -3.34
CA LEU A 68 -17.81 4.86 -2.67
C LEU A 68 -18.39 4.56 -1.30
N ILE A 69 -18.33 3.30 -0.88
CA ILE A 69 -18.52 2.90 0.51
C ILE A 69 -17.21 2.26 0.99
N ALA A 70 -16.54 2.92 1.93
CA ALA A 70 -15.38 2.36 2.62
C ALA A 70 -15.77 1.92 4.03
N VAL A 71 -15.35 0.73 4.44
CA VAL A 71 -15.77 0.11 5.71
C VAL A 71 -14.55 -0.06 6.62
N PRO A 72 -14.34 0.84 7.61
CA PRO A 72 -13.23 0.74 8.55
C PRO A 72 -13.18 -0.59 9.32
N ASP A 73 -14.34 -1.13 9.71
CA ASP A 73 -14.47 -2.35 10.53
C ASP A 73 -13.78 -3.58 9.92
N ILE A 74 -13.65 -3.62 8.59
CA ILE A 74 -13.00 -4.71 7.85
C ILE A 74 -11.72 -4.24 7.17
N GLY A 75 -10.96 -3.36 7.82
CA GLY A 75 -9.65 -2.89 7.36
C GLY A 75 -9.72 -1.79 6.29
N GLY A 76 -10.80 -1.02 6.26
CA GLY A 76 -10.96 0.11 5.33
C GLY A 76 -11.25 -0.30 3.88
N ARG A 77 -11.70 -1.53 3.64
CA ARG A 77 -12.03 -2.01 2.29
C ARG A 77 -13.14 -1.19 1.65
N VAL A 78 -13.02 -0.97 0.35
CA VAL A 78 -14.11 -0.41 -0.46
C VAL A 78 -15.07 -1.54 -0.82
N MET A 79 -16.27 -1.50 -0.25
CA MET A 79 -17.31 -2.52 -0.45
C MET A 79 -18.33 -2.14 -1.53
N GLU A 80 -18.34 -0.87 -1.93
CA GLU A 80 -19.17 -0.41 -3.03
C GLU A 80 -18.43 0.65 -3.84
N TYR A 81 -18.48 0.48 -5.16
CA TYR A 81 -18.10 1.50 -6.13
C TYR A 81 -19.26 1.63 -7.10
N LYS A 82 -19.85 2.82 -7.17
CA LYS A 82 -20.87 3.16 -8.16
C LYS A 82 -20.37 4.28 -9.06
N LEU A 83 -20.56 4.11 -10.37
CA LEU A 83 -20.42 5.17 -11.35
C LEU A 83 -21.80 5.48 -11.93
N ASN A 84 -22.25 6.72 -11.77
CA ASN A 84 -23.58 7.17 -12.17
C ASN A 84 -24.70 6.24 -11.67
N GLY A 85 -24.60 5.84 -10.40
CA GLY A 85 -25.56 4.93 -9.75
C GLY A 85 -25.40 3.43 -10.07
N HIS A 86 -24.63 3.05 -11.08
CA HIS A 86 -24.41 1.64 -11.43
C HIS A 86 -23.32 1.03 -10.53
N PRO A 87 -23.59 -0.07 -9.80
CA PRO A 87 -22.58 -0.73 -8.96
C PRO A 87 -21.63 -1.60 -9.79
N PHE A 88 -20.33 -1.52 -9.52
CA PHE A 88 -19.29 -2.28 -10.24
C PHE A 88 -18.58 -3.35 -9.40
N LEU A 89 -18.73 -3.31 -8.07
CA LEU A 89 -18.14 -4.33 -7.21
C LEU A 89 -19.12 -5.46 -6.96
N TRP A 90 -18.65 -6.69 -7.15
CA TRP A 90 -19.33 -7.86 -6.64
C TRP A 90 -19.18 -7.91 -5.11
N THR A 91 -20.22 -8.37 -4.44
CA THR A 91 -20.20 -8.59 -2.99
C THR A 91 -20.90 -9.91 -2.67
N ASN A 92 -20.42 -10.63 -1.65
CA ASN A 92 -21.06 -11.85 -1.16
C ASN A 92 -22.12 -11.49 -0.09
N PRO A 93 -23.42 -11.75 -0.31
CA PRO A 93 -24.44 -11.46 0.69
C PRO A 93 -24.31 -12.25 1.98
N GLU A 94 -23.70 -13.44 1.93
CA GLU A 94 -23.50 -14.26 3.13
C GLU A 94 -22.50 -13.63 4.10
N GLU A 95 -21.65 -12.73 3.62
CA GLU A 95 -20.57 -12.11 4.39
C GLU A 95 -20.93 -10.74 4.96
N TYR A 96 -22.15 -10.25 4.74
CA TYR A 96 -22.60 -8.96 5.25
C TYR A 96 -22.58 -8.90 6.78
N GLY A 97 -21.92 -7.87 7.32
CA GLY A 97 -21.80 -7.63 8.76
C GLY A 97 -20.80 -8.54 9.47
N ARG A 98 -20.11 -9.44 8.75
CA ARG A 98 -19.14 -10.36 9.34
C ARG A 98 -17.74 -9.73 9.40
N THR A 99 -17.13 -9.78 10.58
CA THR A 99 -15.74 -9.33 10.77
C THR A 99 -14.97 -10.47 11.41
N TYR A 100 -13.87 -10.86 10.77
CA TYR A 100 -13.05 -11.98 11.21
C TYR A 100 -11.78 -11.49 11.88
N GLU A 101 -11.33 -12.22 12.90
CA GLU A 101 -10.00 -12.02 13.43
C GLU A 101 -8.96 -12.43 12.38
N PRO A 102 -7.90 -11.63 12.16
CA PRO A 102 -6.82 -12.04 11.28
C PRO A 102 -6.13 -13.30 11.83
N PRO A 103 -5.78 -14.27 10.98
CA PRO A 103 -5.14 -15.50 11.42
C PRO A 103 -3.77 -15.19 12.03
N ARG A 104 -3.41 -15.88 13.12
CA ARG A 104 -2.11 -15.72 13.78
C ARG A 104 -1.06 -16.64 13.16
N THR A 105 -1.50 -17.73 12.52
CA THR A 105 -0.66 -18.71 11.85
C THR A 105 -1.20 -19.08 10.47
N GLU A 106 -0.36 -19.68 9.62
CA GLU A 106 -0.76 -20.12 8.28
C GLU A 106 -1.86 -21.20 8.33
N SER A 107 -1.77 -22.12 9.28
CA SER A 107 -2.74 -23.20 9.48
C SER A 107 -4.13 -22.73 9.89
N GLU A 108 -4.25 -21.51 10.43
CA GLU A 108 -5.53 -20.90 10.81
C GLU A 108 -6.21 -20.15 9.66
N ARG A 109 -5.55 -19.97 8.51
CA ARG A 109 -6.09 -19.16 7.42
C ARG A 109 -7.27 -19.87 6.75
N VAL A 110 -8.43 -19.21 6.78
CA VAL A 110 -9.63 -19.61 6.07
C VAL A 110 -9.97 -18.54 5.01
N TRP A 111 -10.32 -19.00 3.81
CA TRP A 111 -10.84 -18.12 2.76
C TRP A 111 -12.36 -18.14 2.81
N HIS A 112 -12.95 -16.95 2.94
CA HIS A 112 -14.38 -16.69 2.98
C HIS A 112 -14.84 -16.03 1.68
#